data_AF-A0A961PNR0-F1
#
_entry.id   AF-A0A961PNR0-F1
#
_cell.length_a   1.000
_cell.length_b   1.000
_cell.length_c   1.000
_cell.angle_alpha   90.00
_cell.angle_beta   90.00
_cell.angle_gamma   90.00
#
_symmetry.space_group_name_H-M   'P 1'
#
loop_
_entity.id
_entity.type
_entity.pdbx_description
1 polymer ?
#
loop_
_entity_poly.entity_id
_entity_poly.type
_entity_poly.pdbx_seq_one_letter_code
_entity_poly.pdbx_strand_id
1 'polypeptide(L)' 'MRPEILRVFEENWRVHGVRKIWRQLCREGFDVARCTVARLMKSMEIQGVIRG' A
#
# COMPACT_ATOMS: atom_id res chain seq x y z
N MET A 1 -4.50 1.83 -10.37
CA MET A 1 -4.45 1.36 -8.96
C MET A 1 -3.19 0.62 -8.55
N ARG A 2 -2.67 -0.36 -9.32
CA ARG A 2 -1.35 -0.99 -9.06
C ARG A 2 -0.18 0.02 -9.05
N PRO A 3 -0.06 0.95 -10.02
CA PRO A 3 1.04 1.91 -10.01
C PRO A 3 0.98 2.90 -8.83
N GLU A 4 -0.22 3.24 -8.33
CA GLU A 4 -0.41 4.13 -7.19
C GLU A 4 0.02 3.47 -5.88
N ILE A 5 -0.26 2.18 -5.70
CA ILE A 5 0.24 1.40 -4.56
C ILE A 5 1.77 1.37 -4.58
N LEU A 6 2.39 1.11 -5.73
CA LEU A 6 3.85 1.13 -5.87
C LEU A 6 4.43 2.51 -5.61
N ARG A 7 3.83 3.56 -6.17
CA ARG A 7 4.25 4.95 -5.98
C ARG A 7 4.27 5.29 -4.49
N VAL A 8 3.15 5.05 -3.79
CA VAL A 8 3.05 5.29 -2.34
C VAL A 8 4.04 4.40 -1.57
N PHE A 9 4.27 3.16 -1.99
CA PHE A 9 5.23 2.26 -1.35
C PHE A 9 6.68 2.78 -1.48
N GLU A 10 7.08 3.20 -2.68
CA GLU A 10 8.42 3.75 -2.95
C GLU A 10 8.62 5.12 -2.27
N GLU A 11 7.64 6.02 -2.35
CA GLU A 11 7.65 7.32 -1.65
C GLU A 11 7.81 7.16 -0.13
N ASN A 12 7.33 6.03 0.43
CA ASN A 12 7.44 5.70 1.84
C ASN A 12 8.59 4.72 2.16
N TRP A 13 9.62 4.70 1.31
CA TRP A 13 10.87 3.96 1.51
C TRP A 13 10.66 2.45 1.72
N ARG A 14 9.59 1.90 1.15
CA ARG A 14 9.21 0.48 1.27
C ARG A 14 8.93 0.02 2.70
N VAL A 15 8.81 0.95 3.66
CA VAL A 15 8.54 0.65 5.08
C VAL A 15 7.03 0.42 5.30
N HIS A 16 6.20 1.02 4.47
CA HIS A 16 4.76 1.01 4.67
C HIS A 16 4.12 -0.31 4.21
N GLY A 17 3.54 -1.04 5.16
CA GLY A 17 2.69 -2.19 4.86
C GLY A 17 1.27 -1.79 4.47
N VAL A 18 0.45 -2.79 4.17
CA VAL A 18 -0.96 -2.67 3.73
C VAL A 18 -1.75 -1.60 4.47
N ARG A 19 -1.66 -1.57 5.81
CA ARG A 19 -2.44 -0.63 6.64
C ARG A 19 -2.07 0.83 6.38
N LYS A 20 -0.77 1.13 6.23
CA LYS A 20 -0.31 2.51 6.05
C LYS A 20 -0.53 2.98 4.62
N ILE A 21 -0.28 2.10 3.63
CA ILE A 21 -0.59 2.40 2.21
C ILE A 21 -2.08 2.67 2.04
N TRP A 22 -2.95 1.82 2.60
CA TRP A 22 -4.40 2.01 2.50
C TRP A 22 -4.84 3.37 3.06
N ARG A 23 -4.33 3.77 4.23
CA ARG A 23 -4.63 5.10 4.80
C ARG A 23 -4.16 6.24 3.91
N GLN A 24 -2.99 6.10 3.29
CA GLN A 24 -2.44 7.10 2.40
C GLN A 24 -3.28 7.24 1.12
N LEU A 25 -3.70 6.11 0.53
CA LEU A 25 -4.61 6.09 -0.61
C LEU A 25 -5.96 6.75 -0.28
N CYS A 26 -6.54 6.46 0.90
CA CYS A 26 -7.78 7.12 1.31
C CYS A 26 -7.59 8.64 1.52
N ARG A 27 -6.43 9.09 2.00
CA ARG A 27 -6.12 10.53 2.13
C ARG A 27 -5.98 11.24 0.79
N GLU A 28 -5.51 10.52 -0.23
CA GLU A 28 -5.42 11.00 -1.60
C GLU A 28 -6.75 10.91 -2.36
N GLY A 29 -7.83 10.46 -1.70
CA GLY A 29 -9.18 10.40 -2.27
C GLY A 29 -9.51 9.11 -3.03
N PHE A 30 -8.66 8.08 -2.93
CA PHE A 30 -8.97 6.79 -3.54
C PHE A 30 -9.94 5.99 -2.67
N ASP A 31 -11.11 5.65 -3.24
CA ASP A 31 -12.05 4.72 -2.62
C ASP A 31 -11.66 3.27 -2.94
N VAL A 32 -10.86 2.69 -2.05
CA VAL A 32 -10.31 1.35 -2.20
C VAL A 32 -10.46 0.58 -0.89
N ALA A 33 -11.06 -0.61 -0.99
CA ALA A 33 -11.13 -1.53 0.12
C ALA A 33 -9.72 -1.98 0.56
N ARG A 34 -9.49 -2.08 1.87
CA ARG A 34 -8.22 -2.55 2.45
C ARG A 34 -7.83 -3.94 1.93
N CYS A 35 -8.80 -4.83 1.71
CA CYS A 35 -8.57 -6.16 1.15
C CYS A 35 -8.04 -6.12 -0.29
N THR A 36 -8.44 -5.12 -1.09
CA THR A 36 -7.91 -4.88 -2.43
C THR A 36 -6.46 -4.44 -2.36
N VAL A 37 -6.10 -3.52 -1.47
CA VAL A 37 -4.68 -3.14 -1.24
C VAL A 37 -3.85 -4.35 -0.85
N ALA A 38 -4.33 -5.16 0.09
CA ALA A 38 -3.64 -6.37 0.54
C ALA A 38 -3.41 -7.37 -0.61
N ARG A 39 -4.46 -7.63 -1.42
CA ARG A 39 -4.40 -8.54 -2.56
C ARG A 39 -3.45 -8.03 -3.64
N LEU A 40 -3.47 -6.73 -3.94
CA LEU A 40 -2.59 -6.12 -4.93
C LEU A 40 -1.14 -6.13 -4.45
N MET A 41 -0.87 -5.74 -3.20
CA MET A 41 0.48 -5.86 -2.62
C MET A 41 1.01 -7.29 -2.68
N LYS A 42 0.18 -8.29 -2.35
CA LYS A 42 0.55 -9.71 -2.47
C LYS A 42 0.82 -10.13 -3.92
N SER A 43 -0.01 -9.71 -4.87
CA SER A 43 0.16 -9.99 -6.31
C SER A 43 1.41 -9.35 -6.90
N MET A 44 1.95 -8.33 -6.23
CA MET A 44 3.12 -7.57 -6.68
C MET A 44 4.37 -7.92 -5.86
N GLU A 45 4.26 -8.92 -4.98
CA GLU A 45 5.33 -9.40 -4.11
C GLU A 45 5.99 -8.30 -3.26
N ILE A 46 5.23 -7.24 -2.95
CA ILE A 46 5.69 -6.13 -2.11
C ILE A 46 5.14 -6.30 -0.69
N GLN A 47 6.05 -6.18 0.29
CA GLN A 47 5.71 -6.24 1.69
C GLN A 47 6.39 -5.10 2.43
N GLY A 48 5.63 -4.40 3.27
CA GLY A 48 6.19 -3.39 4.16
C GLY A 48 6.97 -4.01 5.31
N VAL A 49 7.87 -3.23 5.90
CA VAL A 49 8.67 -3.66 7.04
C VAL A 49 7.79 -3.82 8.28
N ILE A 50 7.86 -5.00 8.91
CA ILE A 50 7.26 -5.27 10.21
C ILE A 50 8.34 -5.00 11.26
N ARG A 51 8.11 -3.99 12.10
CA ARG A 51 8.94 -3.75 13.30
C ARG A 51 8.14 -4.25 14.50
N GLY A 52 8.70 -5.21 15.22
CA GLY A 52 8.21 -5.66 16.53
C GLY A 52 8.47 -4.60 17.59
#